data_AF-A0A920E6Q8-F1
#
_entry.id   AF-A0A920E6Q8-F1
#
_cell.length_a   1.000
_cell.length_b   1.000
_cell.length_c   1.000
_cell.angle_alpha   90.00
_cell.angle_beta   90.00
_cell.angle_gamma   90.00
#
_symmetry.space_group_name_H-M   'P 1'
#
loop_
_entity.id
_entity.type
_entity.pdbx_description
1 polymer ?
#
loop_
_entity_poly.entity_id
_entity_poly.type
_entity_poly.pdbx_seq_one_letter_code
_entity_poly.pdbx_strand_id
1 'polypeptide(L)' 'MKNGLGLKLSKKINQIMRKKEIKIIIDLKKGKYESFMLTNDIGHEYIKINSLYTT' A
#
# COMPACT_ATOMS: atom_id res chain seq x y z
N MET A 1 -8.88 3.90 -8.74
CA MET A 1 -8.76 3.64 -10.20
C MET A 1 -10.06 3.02 -10.68
N LYS A 2 -10.47 3.25 -11.93
CA LYS A 2 -11.57 2.51 -12.56
C LYS A 2 -11.12 2.06 -13.95
N ASN A 3 -11.13 0.76 -14.22
CA ASN A 3 -10.72 0.18 -15.51
C ASN A 3 -9.35 0.69 -16.03
N GLY A 4 -8.33 0.74 -15.17
CA GLY A 4 -7.00 1.24 -15.53
C GLY A 4 -6.82 2.76 -15.44
N LEU A 5 -7.91 3.53 -15.31
CA LEU A 5 -7.85 5.00 -15.30
C LEU A 5 -7.82 5.57 -13.87
N GLY A 6 -6.88 6.49 -13.65
CA GLY A 6 -6.76 7.25 -12.41
C GLY A 6 -7.99 8.11 -12.13
N LEU A 7 -8.38 8.21 -10.86
CA LEU A 7 -9.47 9.09 -10.41
C LEU A 7 -8.90 10.22 -9.56
N LYS A 8 -9.38 11.45 -9.72
CA LYS A 8 -8.99 12.58 -8.85
C LYS A 8 -9.71 12.47 -7.51
N LEU A 9 -9.04 11.89 -6.51
CA LEU A 9 -9.54 11.73 -5.13
C LEU A 9 -8.57 12.26 -4.05
N SER A 10 -7.67 13.16 -4.42
CA SER A 10 -6.48 13.55 -3.63
C SER A 10 -6.74 13.86 -2.15
N LYS A 11 -7.73 14.69 -1.81
CA LYS A 11 -7.99 15.08 -0.41
C LYS A 11 -8.39 13.89 0.48
N LYS A 12 -9.24 12.98 -0.02
CA LYS A 12 -9.73 11.83 0.75
C LYS A 12 -8.65 10.76 0.91
N ILE A 13 -7.81 10.58 -0.10
CA ILE A 13 -6.68 9.64 -0.06
C ILE A 13 -5.68 10.05 1.03
N ASN A 14 -5.31 11.34 1.10
CA ASN A 14 -4.36 11.80 2.11
C ASN A 14 -4.81 11.52 3.55
N GLN A 15 -6.12 11.60 3.84
CA GLN A 15 -6.65 11.27 5.16
C GLN A 15 -6.62 9.76 5.44
N ILE A 16 -6.87 8.93 4.42
CA ILE A 16 -6.81 7.46 4.55
C ILE A 16 -5.36 7.00 4.78
N MET A 17 -4.40 7.56 4.04
CA MET A 17 -2.98 7.17 4.13
C MET A 17 -2.32 7.56 5.46
N ARG A 18 -2.95 8.43 6.28
CA ARG A 18 -2.46 8.78 7.63
C ARG A 18 -2.91 7.81 8.71
N LYS A 19 -3.78 6.85 8.38
CA LYS A 19 -4.23 5.84 9.34
C LYS A 19 -3.10 4.84 9.59
N LYS A 20 -3.09 4.27 10.80
CA LYS A 20 -2.17 3.20 11.20
C LYS A 20 -2.28 1.96 10.29
N GLU A 21 -3.50 1.66 9.83
CA GLU A 21 -3.77 0.51 8.98
C GLU A 21 -4.44 0.96 7.68
N ILE A 22 -3.94 0.42 6.57
CA ILE A 22 -4.40 0.73 5.21
C ILE A 22 -4.73 -0.59 4.50
N LYS A 23 -5.92 -0.66 3.92
CA LYS A 23 -6.35 -1.80 3.09
C LYS A 23 -6.32 -1.40 1.62
N ILE A 24 -5.56 -2.13 0.81
CA ILE A 24 -5.53 -2.01 -0.65
C ILE A 24 -6.28 -3.21 -1.22
N ILE A 25 -7.27 -2.93 -2.08
CA ILE A 25 -8.07 -3.96 -2.76
C ILE A 25 -7.86 -3.78 -4.25
N ILE A 26 -7.43 -4.85 -4.93
CA ILE A 26 -7.18 -4.85 -6.37
C ILE A 26 -8.05 -5.92 -7.00
N ASP A 27 -8.93 -5.50 -7.92
CA ASP A 27 -9.73 -6.40 -8.76
C ASP A 27 -9.16 -6.40 -10.18
N LEU A 28 -8.67 -7.57 -10.61
CA LEU A 28 -8.08 -7.77 -11.94
C LEU A 28 -9.13 -8.13 -13.00
N LYS A 29 -10.37 -8.45 -12.62
CA LYS A 29 -11.45 -8.91 -13.52
C LYS A 29 -11.04 -10.06 -14.45
N LYS A 30 -10.14 -10.94 -14.00
CA LYS A 30 -9.56 -12.06 -14.76
C LYS A 30 -9.79 -13.42 -14.08
N GLY A 31 -11.03 -13.69 -13.69
CA GLY A 31 -11.43 -14.95 -13.07
C GLY A 31 -11.87 -14.79 -11.61
N LYS A 32 -11.84 -15.91 -10.87
CA LYS A 32 -12.36 -16.01 -9.49
C LYS A 32 -11.28 -16.23 -8.42
N TYR A 33 -10.01 -16.35 -8.82
CA TYR A 33 -8.93 -16.55 -7.87
C TYR A 33 -8.63 -15.26 -7.11
N GLU A 34 -8.37 -15.40 -5.82
CA GLU A 34 -7.97 -14.33 -4.93
C GLU A 34 -6.76 -14.74 -4.09
N SER A 35 -6.00 -13.75 -3.62
CA SER A 35 -4.90 -13.94 -2.68
C SER A 35 -4.79 -12.70 -1.80
N PHE A 36 -4.19 -12.86 -0.63
CA PHE A 36 -4.05 -11.84 0.39
C PHE A 36 -2.62 -11.81 0.93
N MET A 37 -2.12 -10.61 1.22
CA MET A 37 -0.80 -10.40 1.79
C MET A 37 -0.87 -9.27 2.82
N LEU A 38 -0.17 -9.47 3.94
CA LEU A 38 0.16 -8.41 4.88
C LEU A 38 1.55 -7.86 4.56
N THR A 39 1.69 -6.54 4.62
CA THR A 39 2.96 -5.85 4.46
C THR A 39 2.92 -4.53 5.25
N ASN A 40 4.06 -3.85 5.33
CA ASN A 40 4.19 -2.54 5.97
C ASN A 40 4.77 -1.50 5.00
N ASP A 41 4.77 -0.25 5.43
CA ASP A 41 5.47 0.85 4.77
C ASP A 41 6.98 0.80 5.06
N ILE A 42 7.76 1.44 4.19
CA ILE A 42 9.22 1.53 4.34
C ILE A 42 9.56 2.93 4.84
N GLY A 43 9.91 3.01 6.11
CA GLY A 43 10.30 4.25 6.78
C GLY A 43 11.82 4.42 6.95
N HIS A 44 12.22 5.60 7.43
CA HIS A 44 13.62 5.91 7.72
C HIS A 44 14.24 4.96 8.76
N GLU A 45 13.44 4.46 9.71
CA GLU A 45 13.92 3.51 10.72
C GLU A 45 14.36 2.18 10.11
N TYR A 46 13.60 1.66 9.14
CA TYR A 46 13.99 0.44 8.41
C TYR A 46 15.37 0.62 7.76
N ILE A 47 15.59 1.77 7.11
CA ILE A 47 16.89 2.07 6.47
C ILE A 47 17.99 2.14 7.53
N LYS A 48 17.77 2.89 8.62
CA LYS A 48 18.76 3.09 9.68
C LYS A 48 19.19 1.77 10.34
N ILE A 49 18.23 0.90 10.64
CA ILE A 49 18.51 -0.39 11.28
C ILE A 49 19.36 -1.26 10.35
N ASN A 50 18.95 -1.40 9.09
CA ASN A 50 19.63 -2.28 8.14
C ASN A 50 20.93 -1.69 7.56
N SER A 51 21.21 -0.39 7.75
CA SER A 51 22.47 0.24 7.31
C SER A 51 23.51 0.37 8.41
N LEU A 52 23.09 0.50 9.68
CA LEU A 52 23.99 0.66 10.82
C LEU A 52 24.55 -0.67 11.32
N TYR A 53 23.84 -1.78 11.06
CA TYR A 53 24.24 -3.11 11.48
C TYR A 53 24.30 -4.06 10.28
N THR A 54 25.34 -4.90 10.23
CA THR A 54 25.31 -6.10 9.38
C THR A 54 24.34 -7.07 10.05
N THR A 55 23.23 -7.33 9.37
CA THR A 55 22.14 -8.17 9.86
C THR A 55 21.97 -9.35 8.90
#